data_AF-A0A6V8DTX0-F1
#
_entry.id   AF-A0A6V8DTX0-F1
#
_cell.length_a   1.000
_cell.length_b   1.000
_cell.length_c   1.000
_cell.angle_alpha   90.00
_cell.angle_beta   90.00
_cell.angle_gamma   90.00
#
_symmetry.space_group_name_H-M   'P 1'
#
loop_
_entity.id
_entity.type
_entity.pdbx_description
1 polymer ?
#
loop_
_entity_poly.entity_id
_entity_poly.type
_entity_poly.pdbx_seq_one_letter_code
_entity_poly.pdbx_strand_id
1 'polypeptide(L)' 'MSHAQTYRVGHSPDPDDAFMFHAMTTGAIDTGARNYEHVLLDIETLNKHAIKGDYEVSAVS' A
#
# COMPACT_ATOMS: atom_id res chain seq x y z
N MET A 1 -7.78 -19.40 -15.65
CA MET A 1 -8.29 -18.30 -14.82
C MET A 1 -7.10 -17.44 -14.48
N SER A 2 -7.08 -16.16 -14.87
CA SER A 2 -5.98 -15.27 -14.50
C SER A 2 -6.04 -15.05 -13.00
N HIS A 3 -5.00 -15.44 -12.26
CA HIS A 3 -4.88 -15.07 -10.86
C HIS A 3 -4.84 -13.54 -10.79
N ALA A 4 -5.80 -12.94 -10.08
CA ALA A 4 -5.78 -11.50 -9.84
C ALA A 4 -4.55 -11.21 -8.96
N GLN A 5 -3.59 -10.47 -9.52
CA GLN A 5 -2.37 -10.11 -8.80
C GLN A 5 -2.72 -9.11 -7.71
N THR A 6 -2.39 -9.46 -6.47
CA THR A 6 -2.45 -8.54 -5.33
C THR A 6 -1.15 -7.72 -5.25
N TYR A 7 -1.29 -6.42 -5.02
CA TYR A 7 -0.20 -5.49 -4.77
C TYR A 7 -0.28 -5.03 -3.31
N ARG A 8 0.75 -5.32 -2.52
CA ARG A 8 0.85 -4.84 -1.14
C ARG A 8 1.45 -3.44 -1.15
N VAL A 9 0.75 -2.50 -0.52
CA VAL A 9 1.11 -1.09 -0.47
C VAL A 9 1.39 -0.73 0.99
N GLY A 10 2.67 -0.59 1.33
CA GLY A 10 3.12 -0.15 2.64
C GLY A 10 3.05 1.36 2.79
N HIS A 11 2.29 1.86 3.76
CA HIS A 11 2.25 3.28 4.12
C HIS A 11 2.01 3.46 5.62
N SER A 12 2.26 4.65 6.14
CA SER A 12 2.05 4.93 7.56
C SER A 12 0.56 5.07 7.89
N PRO A 13 0.18 4.92 9.16
CA PRO A 13 -1.16 5.26 9.62
C PRO A 13 -1.36 6.77 9.85
N ASP A 14 -0.44 7.62 9.41
CA ASP A 14 -0.52 9.06 9.63
C ASP A 14 -1.66 9.70 8.82
N PRO A 15 -2.24 10.83 9.28
CA PRO A 15 -3.42 11.41 8.65
C PRO A 15 -3.24 11.80 7.18
N ASP A 16 -2.04 12.22 6.78
CA ASP A 16 -1.72 12.56 5.40
C ASP A 16 -1.68 11.32 4.50
N ASP A 17 -1.10 10.21 4.96
CA ASP A 17 -1.16 8.92 4.25
C ASP A 17 -2.61 8.41 4.15
N ALA A 18 -3.38 8.49 5.24
CA ALA A 18 -4.79 8.13 5.25
C ALA A 18 -5.60 8.97 4.24
N PHE A 19 -5.28 10.26 4.11
CA PHE A 19 -5.88 11.13 3.11
C PHE A 19 -5.47 10.74 1.69
N MET A 20 -4.19 10.49 1.43
CA MET A 20 -3.69 10.09 0.11
C MET A 20 -4.31 8.78 -0.38
N PHE A 21 -4.45 7.78 0.49
CA PHE A 21 -4.99 6.46 0.14
C PHE A 21 -6.50 6.31 0.35
N HIS A 22 -7.21 7.38 0.73
CA HIS A 22 -8.64 7.33 1.04
C HIS A 22 -9.46 6.71 -0.09
N ALA A 23 -9.22 7.14 -1.34
CA ALA A 23 -9.99 6.69 -2.48
C ALA A 23 -9.81 5.18 -2.76
N MET A 24 -8.61 4.65 -2.54
CA MET A 24 -8.30 3.23 -2.70
C MET A 24 -8.95 2.40 -1.59
N THR A 25 -8.80 2.82 -0.33
CA THR A 25 -9.29 2.08 0.84
C THR A 25 -10.82 2.08 0.96
N THR A 26 -11.50 3.09 0.41
CA THR A 26 -12.96 3.17 0.40
C THR A 26 -13.63 2.65 -0.87
N GLY A 27 -12.85 2.24 -1.88
CA GLY A 27 -13.37 1.83 -3.18
C GLY A 27 -13.99 2.99 -3.98
N ALA A 28 -13.59 4.24 -3.71
CA ALA A 28 -14.07 5.42 -4.41
C ALA A 28 -13.41 5.61 -5.80
N ILE A 29 -12.44 4.78 -6.16
CA ILE A 29 -11.83 4.73 -7.50
C ILE A 29 -11.85 3.30 -8.06
N ASP A 30 -12.01 3.18 -9.37
CA ASP A 30 -11.94 1.91 -10.08
C ASP A 30 -10.48 1.47 -10.28
N THR A 31 -10.12 0.32 -9.71
CA THR A 31 -8.79 -0.29 -9.81
C THR A 31 -8.70 -1.36 -10.90
N GLY A 32 -9.77 -1.57 -11.66
CA GLY A 32 -9.88 -2.61 -12.68
C GLY A 32 -9.66 -4.00 -12.09
N ALA A 33 -8.83 -4.80 -12.75
CA ALA A 33 -8.51 -6.16 -12.29
C ALA A 33 -7.40 -6.23 -11.21
N ARG A 34 -6.92 -5.08 -10.72
CA ARG A 34 -5.85 -5.03 -9.70
C ARG A 34 -6.45 -5.01 -8.31
N ASN A 35 -5.90 -5.84 -7.43
CA ASN A 35 -6.23 -5.87 -6.01
C ASN A 35 -5.11 -5.20 -5.21
N TYR A 36 -5.49 -4.42 -4.21
CA TYR A 36 -4.56 -3.72 -3.33
C TYR A 36 -4.77 -4.15 -1.88
N GLU A 37 -3.68 -4.56 -1.23
CA GLU A 37 -3.64 -4.85 0.20
C GLU A 37 -2.82 -3.74 0.88
N HIS A 38 -3.44 -3.05 1.83
CA HIS A 38 -2.79 -1.95 2.54
C HIS A 38 -2.09 -2.46 3.80
N VAL A 39 -0.79 -2.19 3.92
CA VAL A 39 0.05 -2.57 5.06
C VAL A 39 0.42 -1.32 5.85
N LEU A 40 -0.14 -1.17 7.05
CA LEU A 40 0.07 0.00 7.90
C LEU A 40 1.21 -0.24 8.89
N LEU A 41 2.32 0.47 8.73
CA LEU A 41 3.52 0.36 9.58
C LEU A 41 4.16 1.75 9.75
N ASP A 42 4.91 1.96 10.84
CA ASP A 42 5.68 3.19 10.99
C ASP A 42 6.77 3.33 9.90
N ILE A 43 7.16 4.57 9.60
CA ILE A 43 8.06 4.87 8.46
C ILE A 43 9.43 4.19 8.59
N GLU A 44 9.94 4.02 9.81
CA GLU A 44 11.23 3.38 10.06
C GLU A 44 11.15 1.87 9.83
N THR A 45 10.03 1.23 10.20
CA THR A 45 9.75 -0.16 9.86
C THR A 45 9.58 -0.35 8.35
N LEU A 46 8.86 0.55 7.66
CA LEU A 46 8.73 0.52 6.20
C LEU A 46 10.08 0.67 5.49
N ASN A 47 10.95 1.58 5.94
CA ASN A 47 12.31 1.74 5.42
C ASN A 47 13.11 0.43 5.46
N LYS A 48 13.00 -0.34 6.56
CA LYS A 48 13.65 -1.65 6.69
C LYS A 48 13.10 -2.69 5.72
N HIS A 49 11.79 -2.69 5.49
CA HIS A 49 11.13 -3.58 4.53
C HIS A 49 11.45 -3.19 3.08
N ALA A 50 11.60 -1.90 2.79
CA ALA A 50 11.94 -1.40 1.46
C ALA A 50 13.34 -1.88 1.01
N ILE A 51 14.32 -1.91 1.92
CA ILE A 51 15.66 -2.47 1.63
C ILE A 51 15.59 -3.95 1.24
N LYS A 52 14.64 -4.70 1.82
CA LYS A 52 14.44 -6.13 1.55
C LYS A 52 13.55 -6.40 0.35
N GLY A 53 12.79 -5.41 -0.11
CA GLY A 53 11.79 -5.56 -1.17
C GLY A 53 10.57 -6.38 -0.72
N ASP A 54 10.18 -6.29 0.56
CA ASP A 54 9.13 -7.15 1.13
C ASP A 54 7.72 -6.86 0.58
N TYR A 55 7.49 -5.66 0.01
CA TYR A 55 6.23 -5.19 -0.55
C TYR A 55 6.40 -4.68 -1.99
N GLU A 56 5.35 -4.79 -2.81
CA GLU A 56 5.38 -4.32 -4.20
C GLU A 56 5.45 -2.78 -4.30
N VAL A 57 4.89 -2.07 -3.31
CA VAL A 57 4.96 -0.61 -3.17
C VAL A 57 5.18 -0.27 -1.70
N SER A 58 6.10 0.65 -1.39
CA SER A 58 6.36 1.11 -0.02
C SER A 58 6.63 2.62 0.00
N ALA A 59 6.04 3.31 0.97
CA ALA A 59 6.52 4.61 1.40
C ALA A 59 7.94 4.48 1.97
N VAL A 60 8.76 5.52 1.80
CA VAL A 60 10.14 5.62 2.28
C VAL A 60 10.45 7.07 2.66
N SER A 61 11.30 7.27 3.67
CA SER A 61 11.78 8.59 4.10
C SER A 61 13.22 8.55 4.60
#